data_AF-A0AA41VM55-F1
#
_entry.id   AF-A0AA41VM55-F1
#
_cell.length_a   1.000
_cell.length_b   1.000
_cell.length_c   1.000
_cell.angle_alpha   90.00
_cell.angle_beta   90.00
_cell.angle_gamma   90.00
#
_symmetry.space_group_name_H-M   'P 1'
#
loop_
_entity.id
_entity.type
_entity.pdbx_description
1 polymer ?
#
loop_
_entity_poly.entity_id
_entity_poly.type
_entity_poly.pdbx_seq_one_letter_code
_entity_poly.pdbx_strand_id
1 'polypeptide(L)'
;MCNCDQPGAVCQDPRFIGGDGITFYFHGKQNRNFCLLSDSNLHINAHFIGKRNQNLKRDFTWVQAIGILFGDHQIYIGARKTATWDNSVDRLGLAFDGQPIYLPESEGAKWQSEVSPIVTITRSSVTNKVIVEVEGNLKITANVVPITEEESKVHSYGITKDDCFAHLDLGFKFYSLGENVNGVLGQTYANNYVSKVNMGASMAVMGGDDKFITSSVFAKDCAVARFTGSTGSRSSSEYASLSCGSGIDGRGVVCKK
;
A
#
# COMPACT_ATOMS: atom_id res chain seq x y z
N MET A 1 -13.95 4.87 -12.86
CA MET A 1 -12.69 4.11 -13.04
C MET A 1 -11.81 4.27 -11.79
N CYS A 2 -10.96 3.30 -11.43
CA CYS A 2 -9.73 3.65 -10.70
C CYS A 2 -8.90 4.49 -11.66
N ASN A 3 -8.51 5.70 -11.26
CA ASN A 3 -7.70 6.53 -12.14
C ASN A 3 -6.25 6.06 -12.03
N CYS A 4 -5.84 5.14 -12.91
CA CYS A 4 -4.50 4.57 -12.92
C CYS A 4 -3.41 5.57 -13.35
N ASP A 5 -3.80 6.79 -13.75
CA ASP A 5 -2.92 7.85 -14.25
C ASP A 5 -2.80 9.00 -13.24
N GLN A 6 -2.77 8.70 -11.95
CA GLN A 6 -2.61 9.67 -10.86
C GLN A 6 -1.57 9.22 -9.83
N PRO A 7 -0.93 10.15 -9.09
CA PRO A 7 -0.06 9.81 -7.97
C PRO A 7 -0.72 8.83 -7.00
N GLY A 8 0.04 7.81 -6.60
CA GLY A 8 -0.43 6.72 -5.75
C GLY A 8 -1.15 5.59 -6.50
N ALA A 9 -1.21 5.62 -7.83
CA ALA A 9 -1.75 4.51 -8.60
C ALA A 9 -0.81 3.30 -8.60
N VAL A 10 -1.39 2.09 -8.48
CA VAL A 10 -0.73 0.80 -8.69
C VAL A 10 -1.67 -0.07 -9.52
N CYS A 11 -1.39 -0.20 -10.81
CA CYS A 11 -2.24 -0.92 -11.76
C CYS A 11 -1.38 -1.76 -12.71
N GLN A 12 -1.97 -2.64 -13.51
CA GLN A 12 -1.25 -3.41 -14.55
C GLN A 12 -0.11 -4.28 -13.96
N ASP A 13 1.06 -4.41 -14.61
CA ASP A 13 2.08 -5.43 -14.33
C ASP A 13 3.35 -5.03 -13.52
N PRO A 14 3.21 -4.67 -12.24
CA PRO A 14 2.51 -3.48 -11.78
C PRO A 14 3.30 -2.21 -12.11
N ARG A 15 2.59 -1.28 -12.75
CA ARG A 15 2.96 0.11 -12.96
C ARG A 15 2.55 0.92 -11.73
N PHE A 16 3.48 1.73 -11.24
CA PHE A 16 3.29 2.66 -10.13
C PHE A 16 3.39 4.09 -10.63
N ILE A 17 2.68 5.00 -9.96
CA ILE A 17 2.91 6.44 -10.09
C ILE A 17 3.23 6.97 -8.70
N GLY A 18 4.45 7.49 -8.55
CA GLY A 18 4.95 8.02 -7.29
C GLY A 18 4.18 9.26 -6.81
N GLY A 19 4.40 9.63 -5.54
CA GLY A 19 3.93 10.90 -4.98
C GLY A 19 4.50 12.12 -5.71
N ASP A 20 5.67 11.97 -6.32
CA ASP A 20 6.33 12.92 -7.21
C ASP A 20 5.73 12.96 -8.64
N GLY A 21 4.72 12.12 -8.92
CA GLY A 21 4.08 12.01 -10.23
C GLY A 21 4.87 11.21 -11.26
N ILE A 22 6.03 10.65 -10.90
CA ILE A 22 6.85 9.86 -11.81
C ILE A 22 6.25 8.45 -11.95
N THR A 23 6.07 8.02 -13.19
CA THR A 23 5.70 6.63 -13.48
C THR A 23 6.93 5.73 -13.40
N PHE A 24 6.82 4.62 -12.67
CA PHE A 24 7.85 3.59 -12.60
C PHE A 24 7.24 2.20 -12.49
N TYR A 25 8.04 1.17 -12.72
CA TYR A 25 7.63 -0.23 -12.60
C TYR A 25 8.38 -0.90 -11.46
N PHE A 26 7.68 -1.72 -10.68
CA PHE A 26 8.31 -2.56 -9.67
C PHE A 26 7.85 -4.00 -9.89
N HIS A 27 8.72 -4.82 -10.48
CA HIS A 27 8.34 -6.17 -10.88
C HIS A 27 8.28 -7.15 -9.70
N GLY A 28 9.09 -6.95 -8.66
CA GLY A 28 9.16 -7.90 -7.54
C GLY A 28 9.29 -9.36 -8.01
N LYS A 29 8.56 -10.26 -7.35
CA LYS A 29 8.55 -11.70 -7.61
C LYS A 29 7.14 -12.28 -7.41
N GLN A 30 6.83 -13.32 -8.18
CA GLN A 30 5.58 -14.07 -7.99
C GLN A 30 5.53 -14.74 -6.60
N ASN A 31 4.33 -14.80 -6.01
CA ASN A 31 4.05 -15.42 -4.72
C ASN A 31 4.94 -14.89 -3.59
N ARG A 32 5.16 -13.57 -3.57
CA ARG A 32 5.95 -12.86 -2.55
C ARG A 32 5.20 -11.63 -2.07
N ASN A 33 5.53 -11.20 -0.87
CA ASN A 33 4.96 -9.99 -0.27
C ASN A 33 6.01 -8.88 -0.28
N PHE A 34 5.56 -7.66 -0.57
CA PHE A 34 6.41 -6.47 -0.62
C PHE A 34 5.78 -5.31 0.14
N CYS A 35 6.60 -4.57 0.88
CA CYS A 35 6.24 -3.33 1.55
C CYS A 35 6.12 -2.19 0.54
N LEU A 36 4.88 -1.80 0.26
CA LEU A 36 4.59 -0.67 -0.61
C LEU A 36 4.79 0.66 0.11
N LEU A 37 4.38 0.73 1.37
CA LEU A 37 4.52 1.92 2.20
C LEU A 37 4.78 1.53 3.65
N SER A 38 5.72 2.21 4.30
CA SER A 38 5.88 2.17 5.74
C SER A 38 6.17 3.56 6.28
N ASP A 39 5.33 3.98 7.20
CA ASP A 39 5.47 5.16 8.03
C ASP A 39 5.15 4.79 9.49
N SER A 40 5.34 5.71 10.43
CA SER A 40 5.12 5.48 11.88
C SER A 40 3.71 4.99 12.23
N ASN A 41 2.68 5.57 11.60
CA ASN A 41 1.26 5.32 11.85
C ASN A 41 0.57 4.48 10.76
N LEU A 42 1.24 4.18 9.65
CA LEU A 42 0.65 3.47 8.51
C LEU A 42 1.66 2.51 7.85
N HIS A 43 1.26 1.26 7.65
CA HIS A 43 2.06 0.27 6.93
C HIS A 43 1.19 -0.45 5.91
N ILE A 44 1.69 -0.61 4.69
CA ILE A 44 0.97 -1.26 3.60
C ILE A 44 1.91 -2.24 2.92
N ASN A 45 1.53 -3.51 2.97
CA ASN A 45 2.16 -4.56 2.18
C ASN A 45 1.23 -5.03 1.08
N ALA A 46 1.81 -5.61 0.04
CA ALA A 46 1.11 -6.20 -1.07
C ALA A 46 1.60 -7.61 -1.33
N HIS A 47 0.66 -8.53 -1.55
CA HIS A 47 0.93 -9.86 -2.07
C HIS A 47 0.93 -9.84 -3.59
N PHE A 48 2.06 -10.23 -4.18
CA PHE A 48 2.23 -10.29 -5.62
C PHE A 48 1.98 -11.71 -6.10
N ILE A 49 1.08 -11.86 -7.07
CA ILE A 49 0.98 -13.06 -7.90
C ILE A 49 1.77 -12.84 -9.18
N GLY A 50 2.01 -13.90 -9.94
CA GLY A 50 2.68 -13.75 -11.21
C GLY A 50 2.70 -15.02 -12.03
N LYS A 51 3.19 -14.87 -13.26
CA LYS A 51 3.41 -15.95 -14.20
C LYS A 51 4.81 -15.84 -14.78
N ARG A 52 5.53 -16.96 -14.77
CA ARG A 52 6.82 -17.07 -15.44
C ARG A 52 6.58 -17.45 -16.90
N ASN A 53 7.02 -16.60 -17.82
CA ASN A 53 7.17 -17.01 -19.21
C ASN A 53 8.57 -17.62 -19.38
N GLN A 54 8.67 -18.88 -19.81
CA GLN A 54 9.94 -19.59 -19.97
C GLN A 54 10.88 -18.93 -20.99
N ASN A 55 10.32 -18.20 -21.95
CA ASN A 55 11.08 -17.49 -22.97
C ASN A 55 11.55 -16.10 -22.53
N LEU A 56 11.12 -15.63 -21.35
CA LEU A 56 11.48 -14.32 -20.82
C LEU A 56 12.30 -14.44 -19.54
N LYS A 57 13.19 -13.46 -19.33
CA LYS A 57 14.09 -13.43 -18.17
C LYS A 57 13.41 -12.94 -16.87
N ARG A 58 12.22 -12.33 -16.96
CA ARG A 58 11.47 -11.77 -15.82
C ARG A 58 10.16 -12.49 -15.54
N ASP A 59 9.69 -12.40 -14.29
CA ASP A 59 8.32 -12.73 -13.94
C ASP A 59 7.44 -11.55 -14.34
N PHE A 60 6.24 -11.83 -14.84
CA PHE A 60 5.17 -10.84 -14.85
C PHE A 60 4.41 -10.99 -13.55
N THR A 61 4.12 -9.87 -12.89
CA THR A 61 3.51 -9.88 -11.58
C THR A 61 2.39 -8.86 -11.49
N TRP A 62 1.47 -9.11 -10.56
CA TRP A 62 0.32 -8.24 -10.29
C TRP A 62 0.02 -8.27 -8.80
N VAL A 63 -0.58 -7.20 -8.29
CA VAL A 63 -1.00 -7.13 -6.88
C VAL A 63 -2.30 -7.91 -6.71
N GLN A 64 -2.27 -9.03 -6.01
CA GLN A 64 -3.49 -9.79 -5.71
C GLN A 64 -4.18 -9.28 -4.46
N ALA A 65 -3.41 -8.89 -3.45
CA ALA A 65 -3.94 -8.46 -2.17
C ALA A 65 -3.05 -7.40 -1.54
N ILE A 66 -3.65 -6.60 -0.66
CA ILE A 66 -2.94 -5.68 0.21
C ILE A 66 -3.40 -5.87 1.65
N GLY A 67 -2.45 -5.66 2.56
CA GLY A 67 -2.65 -5.62 3.99
C GLY A 67 -2.26 -4.22 4.46
N ILE A 68 -3.18 -3.56 5.16
CA ILE A 68 -3.00 -2.23 5.70
C ILE A 68 -2.99 -2.36 7.22
N LEU A 69 -1.96 -1.82 7.86
CA LEU A 69 -1.86 -1.73 9.31
C LEU A 69 -1.83 -0.28 9.74
N PHE A 70 -2.61 0.06 10.75
CA PHE A 70 -2.66 1.37 11.38
C PHE A 70 -3.06 1.18 12.85
N GLY A 71 -2.37 1.84 13.78
CA GLY A 71 -2.53 1.51 15.19
C GLY A 71 -2.27 0.03 15.47
N ASP A 72 -3.22 -0.62 16.13
CA ASP A 72 -3.32 -2.07 16.36
C ASP A 72 -4.26 -2.79 15.38
N HIS A 73 -4.85 -2.06 14.42
CA HIS A 73 -5.83 -2.57 13.47
C HIS A 73 -5.22 -2.99 12.13
N GLN A 74 -5.93 -3.88 11.45
CA GLN A 74 -5.55 -4.47 10.17
C GLN A 74 -6.72 -4.51 9.20
N ILE A 75 -6.50 -4.09 7.95
CA ILE A 75 -7.45 -4.25 6.85
C ILE A 75 -6.83 -5.15 5.78
N TYR A 76 -7.61 -6.13 5.32
CA TYR A 76 -7.30 -6.94 4.15
C TYR A 76 -8.17 -6.49 2.96
N ILE A 77 -7.54 -6.34 1.79
CA ILE A 77 -8.26 -6.22 0.51
C ILE A 77 -7.59 -7.18 -0.47
N GLY A 78 -8.37 -8.07 -1.10
CA GLY A 78 -7.85 -9.06 -2.02
C GLY A 78 -8.75 -9.35 -3.21
N ALA A 79 -8.14 -9.82 -4.30
CA ALA A 79 -8.79 -10.40 -5.45
C ALA A 79 -8.89 -11.93 -5.28
N ARG A 80 -10.11 -12.47 -5.23
CA ARG A 80 -10.38 -13.90 -5.21
C ARG A 80 -9.97 -14.52 -6.55
N LYS A 81 -9.27 -15.66 -6.50
CA LYS A 81 -8.91 -16.44 -7.68
C LYS A 81 -10.17 -16.87 -8.43
N THR A 82 -10.09 -16.93 -9.75
CA THR A 82 -11.22 -17.29 -10.61
C THR A 82 -10.70 -18.04 -11.84
N ALA A 83 -11.42 -19.06 -12.28
CA ALA A 83 -11.06 -19.74 -13.53
C ALA A 83 -11.46 -18.90 -14.74
N THR A 84 -12.70 -18.38 -14.72
CA THR A 84 -13.27 -17.53 -15.77
C THR A 84 -13.63 -16.15 -15.20
N TRP A 85 -13.71 -15.13 -16.08
CA TRP A 85 -14.14 -13.79 -15.68
C TRP A 85 -15.60 -13.53 -16.06
N ASP A 86 -16.33 -12.94 -15.12
CA ASP A 86 -17.70 -12.44 -15.30
C ASP A 86 -17.83 -11.17 -14.46
N ASN A 87 -18.16 -10.05 -15.09
CA ASN A 87 -18.29 -8.76 -14.41
C ASN A 87 -19.39 -8.75 -13.33
N SER A 88 -20.38 -9.64 -13.41
CA SER A 88 -21.47 -9.76 -12.44
C SER A 88 -21.11 -10.54 -11.19
N VAL A 89 -19.96 -11.23 -11.16
CA VAL A 89 -19.51 -12.02 -10.01
C VAL A 89 -18.51 -11.20 -9.18
N ASP A 90 -18.84 -10.99 -7.91
CA ASP A 90 -17.96 -10.28 -6.97
C ASP A 90 -16.77 -11.15 -6.55
N ARG A 91 -15.56 -10.61 -6.73
CA ARG A 91 -14.29 -11.27 -6.39
C ARG A 91 -13.52 -10.51 -5.32
N LEU A 92 -14.16 -9.61 -4.59
CA LEU A 92 -13.54 -8.93 -3.46
C LEU A 92 -13.42 -9.87 -2.25
N GLY A 93 -12.23 -9.91 -1.66
CA GLY A 93 -12.00 -10.39 -0.31
C GLY A 93 -11.74 -9.19 0.60
N LEU A 94 -12.56 -9.03 1.64
CA LEU A 94 -12.42 -7.95 2.61
C LEU A 94 -12.39 -8.55 4.02
N ALA A 95 -11.48 -8.06 4.85
CA ALA A 95 -11.47 -8.39 6.28
C ALA A 95 -10.96 -7.21 7.09
N PHE A 96 -11.41 -7.11 8.33
CA PHE A 96 -10.96 -6.17 9.33
C PHE A 96 -10.63 -6.92 10.62
N ASP A 97 -9.42 -6.76 11.12
CA ASP A 97 -8.89 -7.47 12.30
C ASP A 97 -9.10 -8.99 12.24
N GLY A 98 -8.88 -9.56 11.05
CA GLY A 98 -9.05 -10.98 10.78
C GLY A 98 -10.51 -11.43 10.60
N GLN A 99 -11.50 -10.57 10.85
CA GLN A 99 -12.92 -10.86 10.64
C GLN A 99 -13.35 -10.51 9.21
N PRO A 100 -13.98 -11.43 8.46
CA PRO A 100 -14.49 -11.14 7.13
C PRO A 100 -15.54 -10.02 7.14
N ILE A 101 -15.46 -9.11 6.18
CA ILE A 101 -16.49 -8.09 5.95
C ILE A 101 -17.41 -8.57 4.84
N TYR A 102 -18.71 -8.63 5.13
CA TYR A 102 -19.75 -8.88 4.15
C TYR A 102 -20.42 -7.56 3.78
N LEU A 103 -20.22 -7.15 2.53
CA LEU A 103 -20.77 -5.91 2.00
C LEU A 103 -21.76 -6.25 0.87
N PRO A 104 -23.06 -5.90 1.00
CA PRO A 104 -24.06 -6.19 -0.01
C PRO A 104 -23.61 -5.75 -1.40
N GLU A 105 -23.92 -6.53 -2.44
CA GLU A 105 -23.60 -6.22 -3.85
C GLU A 105 -24.55 -5.14 -4.39
N SER A 106 -24.46 -3.95 -3.82
CA SER A 106 -25.16 -2.76 -4.28
C SER A 106 -24.22 -1.56 -4.26
N GLU A 107 -24.29 -0.73 -5.30
CA GLU A 107 -23.54 0.51 -5.33
C GLU A 107 -23.96 1.40 -4.14
N GLY A 108 -22.98 1.97 -3.43
CA GLY A 108 -23.21 2.74 -2.22
C GLY A 108 -23.37 1.92 -0.94
N ALA A 109 -23.40 0.58 -1.00
CA ALA A 109 -23.35 -0.25 0.20
C ALA A 109 -22.14 0.12 1.06
N LYS A 110 -22.35 0.31 2.36
CA LYS A 110 -21.34 0.82 3.28
C LYS A 110 -21.19 -0.08 4.50
N TRP A 111 -19.95 -0.28 4.91
CA TRP A 111 -19.55 -0.84 6.19
C TRP A 111 -18.69 0.19 6.93
N GLN A 112 -18.81 0.23 8.25
CA GLN A 112 -18.06 1.15 9.10
C GLN A 112 -17.61 0.43 10.37
N SER A 113 -16.37 0.68 10.78
CA SER A 113 -15.83 0.15 12.04
C SER A 113 -16.28 0.97 13.24
N GLU A 114 -16.31 0.36 14.42
CA GLU A 114 -16.58 1.02 15.71
C GLU A 114 -15.29 1.43 16.45
N VAL A 115 -14.19 1.61 15.72
CA VAL A 115 -12.87 1.96 16.27
C VAL A 115 -12.45 3.37 15.86
N SER A 116 -11.37 3.88 16.47
CA SER A 116 -10.73 5.14 16.09
C SER A 116 -9.27 4.90 15.70
N PRO A 117 -8.79 5.39 14.54
CA PRO A 117 -9.54 6.15 13.52
C PRO A 117 -10.60 5.30 12.82
N ILE A 118 -11.71 5.92 12.43
CA ILE A 118 -12.83 5.23 11.80
C ILE A 118 -12.42 4.71 10.42
N VAL A 119 -12.72 3.44 10.15
CA VAL A 119 -12.65 2.84 8.82
C VAL A 119 -14.02 2.83 8.19
N THR A 120 -14.12 3.33 6.95
CA THR A 120 -15.30 3.22 6.10
C THR A 120 -14.94 2.44 4.85
N ILE A 121 -15.75 1.44 4.50
CA ILE A 121 -15.66 0.72 3.23
C ILE A 121 -16.98 0.91 2.48
N THR A 122 -16.90 1.43 1.26
CA THR A 122 -18.08 1.72 0.43
C THR A 122 -17.92 1.09 -0.95
N ARG A 123 -18.94 0.40 -1.45
CA ARG A 123 -19.00 -0.04 -2.84
C ARG A 123 -19.17 1.14 -3.77
N SER A 124 -18.30 1.24 -4.78
CA SER A 124 -18.40 2.25 -5.84
C SER A 124 -18.84 1.65 -7.19
N SER A 125 -19.26 0.39 -7.15
CA SER A 125 -19.90 -0.39 -8.20
C SER A 125 -20.63 -1.55 -7.52
N VAL A 126 -21.55 -2.20 -8.22
CA VAL A 126 -22.27 -3.39 -7.74
C VAL A 126 -21.28 -4.50 -7.32
N THR A 127 -20.28 -4.77 -8.14
CA THR A 127 -19.24 -5.80 -7.93
C THR A 127 -17.84 -5.22 -8.06
N ASN A 128 -16.86 -5.91 -7.49
CA ASN A 128 -15.42 -5.79 -7.71
C ASN A 128 -14.76 -4.47 -7.30
N LYS A 129 -15.53 -3.43 -6.94
CA LYS A 129 -14.97 -2.10 -6.69
C LYS A 129 -15.42 -1.49 -5.36
N VAL A 130 -14.45 -1.16 -4.53
CA VAL A 130 -14.65 -0.51 -3.24
C VAL A 130 -13.74 0.70 -3.06
N ILE A 131 -14.20 1.61 -2.21
CA ILE A 131 -13.42 2.71 -1.65
C ILE A 131 -13.27 2.40 -0.16
N VAL A 132 -12.03 2.34 0.31
CA VAL A 132 -11.70 2.21 1.72
C VAL A 132 -11.10 3.51 2.20
N GLU A 133 -11.60 4.05 3.31
CA GLU A 133 -11.11 5.28 3.91
C GLU A 133 -10.84 5.03 5.39
N VAL A 134 -9.61 5.29 5.81
CA VAL A 134 -9.21 5.32 7.22
C VAL A 134 -9.05 6.78 7.59
N GLU A 135 -9.90 7.24 8.50
CA GLU A 135 -10.02 8.64 8.89
C GLU A 135 -8.64 9.25 9.22
N GLY A 136 -8.34 10.39 8.59
CA GLY A 136 -7.08 11.13 8.78
C GLY A 136 -5.81 10.46 8.23
N ASN A 137 -5.87 9.22 7.76
CA ASN A 137 -4.69 8.46 7.33
C ASN A 137 -4.62 8.32 5.81
N LEU A 138 -5.59 7.64 5.20
CA LEU A 138 -5.60 7.37 3.77
C LEU A 138 -6.98 7.06 3.20
N LYS A 139 -7.06 7.15 1.88
CA LYS A 139 -8.15 6.64 1.06
C LYS A 139 -7.59 5.74 -0.05
N ILE A 140 -8.22 4.59 -0.26
CA ILE A 140 -7.88 3.60 -1.27
C ILE A 140 -9.09 3.43 -2.17
N THR A 141 -8.89 3.50 -3.48
CA THR A 141 -9.82 2.91 -4.44
C THR A 141 -9.24 1.58 -4.88
N ALA A 142 -9.99 0.48 -4.71
CA ALA A 142 -9.57 -0.85 -5.12
C ALA A 142 -10.59 -1.42 -6.11
N ASN A 143 -10.09 -1.95 -7.22
CA ASN A 143 -10.88 -2.58 -8.25
C ASN A 143 -10.28 -3.94 -8.60
N VAL A 144 -11.06 -5.01 -8.47
CA VAL A 144 -10.64 -6.33 -8.94
C VAL A 144 -10.88 -6.39 -10.44
N VAL A 145 -9.83 -6.70 -11.19
CA VAL A 145 -9.84 -6.75 -12.66
C VAL A 145 -9.23 -8.06 -13.16
N PRO A 146 -9.68 -8.57 -14.33
CA PRO A 146 -9.01 -9.67 -14.99
C PRO A 146 -7.82 -9.15 -15.80
N ILE A 147 -6.86 -10.04 -16.05
CA ILE A 147 -5.95 -9.86 -17.18
C ILE A 147 -6.69 -10.27 -18.45
N THR A 148 -6.77 -9.37 -19.41
CA THR A 148 -7.52 -9.62 -20.66
C THR A 148 -6.68 -10.43 -21.66
N GLU A 149 -7.34 -11.06 -22.63
CA GLU A 149 -6.62 -11.76 -23.70
C GLU A 149 -5.81 -10.79 -24.56
N GLU A 150 -6.34 -9.59 -24.78
CA GLU A 150 -5.69 -8.53 -25.52
C GLU A 150 -4.39 -8.11 -24.84
N GLU A 151 -4.45 -7.84 -23.54
CA GLU A 151 -3.28 -7.50 -22.72
C GLU A 151 -2.27 -8.66 -22.72
N SER A 152 -2.74 -9.88 -22.48
CA SER A 152 -1.92 -11.10 -22.51
C SER A 152 -1.20 -11.29 -23.84
N LYS A 153 -1.85 -11.00 -24.98
CA LYS A 153 -1.25 -11.08 -26.32
C LYS A 153 -0.21 -9.98 -26.54
N VAL A 154 -0.56 -8.73 -26.23
CA VAL A 154 0.33 -7.56 -26.41
C VAL A 154 1.62 -7.73 -25.61
N HIS A 155 1.53 -8.20 -24.37
CA HIS A 155 2.68 -8.34 -23.48
C HIS A 155 3.27 -9.75 -23.43
N SER A 156 2.68 -10.70 -24.18
CA SER A 156 3.10 -12.11 -24.24
C SER A 156 3.13 -12.78 -22.85
N TYR A 157 2.12 -12.52 -22.02
CA TYR A 157 1.99 -13.13 -20.69
C TYR A 157 1.71 -14.63 -20.77
N GLY A 158 1.03 -15.08 -21.84
CA GLY A 158 0.61 -16.48 -21.98
C GLY A 158 -0.53 -16.86 -21.04
N ILE A 159 -1.39 -15.91 -20.69
CA ILE A 159 -2.62 -16.12 -19.93
C ILE A 159 -3.76 -16.44 -20.90
N THR A 160 -4.54 -17.47 -20.58
CA THR A 160 -5.69 -17.96 -21.36
C THR A 160 -6.99 -17.77 -20.56
N LYS A 161 -8.15 -17.95 -21.20
CA LYS A 161 -9.47 -17.79 -20.55
C LYS A 161 -9.74 -18.74 -19.39
N ASP A 162 -9.03 -19.88 -19.33
CA ASP A 162 -9.25 -20.92 -18.32
C ASP A 162 -8.39 -20.74 -17.06
N ASP A 163 -7.53 -19.71 -17.03
CA ASP A 163 -6.63 -19.37 -15.93
C ASP A 163 -6.64 -17.85 -15.73
N CYS A 164 -7.82 -17.28 -15.49
CA CYS A 164 -7.99 -15.84 -15.39
C CYS A 164 -7.37 -15.31 -14.09
N PHE A 165 -6.21 -14.68 -14.22
CA PHE A 165 -5.56 -13.96 -13.13
C PHE A 165 -6.39 -12.72 -12.79
N ALA A 166 -7.10 -12.77 -11.65
CA ALA A 166 -7.72 -11.61 -11.05
C ALA A 166 -6.72 -10.89 -10.15
N HIS A 167 -6.57 -9.58 -10.33
CA HIS A 167 -5.69 -8.73 -9.53
C HIS A 167 -6.38 -7.42 -9.17
N LEU A 168 -5.68 -6.59 -8.39
CA LEU A 168 -6.14 -5.28 -7.96
C LEU A 168 -5.52 -4.19 -8.80
N ASP A 169 -6.36 -3.29 -9.30
CA ASP A 169 -5.99 -1.93 -9.63
C ASP A 169 -6.29 -1.03 -8.42
N LEU A 170 -5.25 -0.35 -7.94
CA LEU A 170 -5.27 0.42 -6.71
C LEU A 170 -4.99 1.89 -7.00
N GLY A 171 -5.65 2.77 -6.24
CA GLY A 171 -5.32 4.18 -6.17
C GLY A 171 -5.25 4.62 -4.71
N PHE A 172 -4.07 5.03 -4.27
CA PHE A 172 -3.83 5.50 -2.91
C PHE A 172 -3.82 7.03 -2.85
N LYS A 173 -4.53 7.58 -1.86
CA LYS A 173 -4.41 8.97 -1.45
C LYS A 173 -4.06 8.99 0.03
N PHE A 174 -2.87 9.50 0.34
CA PHE A 174 -2.39 9.62 1.72
C PHE A 174 -2.65 11.03 2.25
N TYR A 175 -3.06 11.14 3.51
CA TYR A 175 -3.43 12.42 4.13
C TYR A 175 -2.39 12.93 5.12
N SER A 176 -1.71 12.01 5.83
CA SER A 176 -0.75 12.36 6.88
C SER A 176 0.42 11.38 6.85
N LEU A 177 1.41 11.67 6.00
CA LEU A 177 2.69 10.95 5.96
C LEU A 177 3.77 11.76 6.66
N GLY A 178 4.60 11.10 7.45
CA GLY A 178 5.80 11.64 8.05
C GLY A 178 6.96 11.76 7.06
N GLU A 179 7.95 12.57 7.43
CA GLU A 179 9.13 12.85 6.58
C GLU A 179 9.98 11.61 6.28
N ASN A 180 9.90 10.58 7.13
CA ASN A 180 10.69 9.37 7.03
C ASN A 180 9.95 8.19 6.36
N VAL A 181 8.80 8.46 5.72
CA VAL A 181 8.03 7.45 4.99
C VAL A 181 8.92 6.72 3.97
N ASN A 182 8.74 5.40 3.88
CA ASN A 182 9.52 4.52 3.01
C ASN A 182 8.66 3.42 2.39
N GLY A 183 9.26 2.45 1.71
CA GLY A 183 8.58 1.44 0.90
C GLY A 183 8.66 1.76 -0.59
N VAL A 184 8.25 0.80 -1.44
CA VAL A 184 8.32 0.93 -2.91
C VAL A 184 7.67 2.23 -3.39
N LEU A 185 6.42 2.45 -2.97
CA LEU A 185 5.65 3.65 -3.28
C LEU A 185 5.92 4.75 -2.25
N GLY A 186 5.94 4.40 -0.96
CA GLY A 186 6.02 5.38 0.12
C GLY A 186 7.25 6.29 0.06
N GLN A 187 8.42 5.78 -0.33
CA GLN A 187 9.62 6.61 -0.45
C GLN A 187 9.45 7.78 -1.42
N THR A 188 8.60 7.66 -2.43
CA THR A 188 8.35 8.71 -3.43
C THR A 188 7.54 9.90 -2.88
N TYR A 189 6.99 9.77 -1.68
CA TYR A 189 6.29 10.83 -0.96
C TYR A 189 7.19 11.57 0.04
N ALA A 190 8.44 11.11 0.26
CA ALA A 190 9.36 11.78 1.16
C ALA A 190 9.91 13.06 0.53
N ASN A 191 9.97 14.16 1.30
CA ASN A 191 10.37 15.49 0.81
C ASN A 191 11.78 15.54 0.20
N ASN A 192 12.68 14.65 0.63
CA ASN A 192 14.06 14.57 0.15
C ASN A 192 14.29 13.40 -0.83
N TYR A 193 13.22 12.78 -1.31
CA TYR A 193 13.32 11.72 -2.30
C TYR A 193 13.82 12.29 -3.63
N VAL A 194 14.88 11.67 -4.15
CA VAL A 194 15.34 11.91 -5.52
C VAL A 194 15.22 10.60 -6.26
N SER A 195 14.38 10.61 -7.28
CA SER A 195 14.16 9.44 -8.12
C SER A 195 15.47 8.95 -8.75
N LYS A 196 15.75 7.66 -8.56
CA LYS A 196 16.93 6.99 -9.13
C LYS A 196 16.58 6.13 -10.35
N VAL A 197 15.31 6.13 -10.76
CA VAL A 197 14.90 5.38 -11.94
C VAL A 197 15.42 6.05 -13.20
N ASN A 198 15.75 5.26 -14.22
CA ASN A 198 16.25 5.80 -15.48
C ASN A 198 15.10 6.41 -16.29
N MET A 199 14.96 7.74 -16.20
CA MET A 199 13.91 8.49 -16.91
C MET A 199 14.05 8.43 -18.45
N GLY A 200 15.21 8.07 -18.98
CA GLY A 200 15.42 7.87 -20.41
C GLY A 200 14.99 6.48 -20.91
N ALA A 201 14.65 5.56 -20.01
CA ALA A 201 14.13 4.25 -20.38
C ALA A 201 12.63 4.31 -20.68
N SER A 202 12.18 3.54 -21.67
CA SER A 202 10.75 3.39 -21.97
C SER A 202 9.95 2.78 -20.82
N MET A 203 10.61 1.98 -19.99
CA MET A 203 10.08 1.46 -18.73
C MET A 203 11.11 1.71 -17.63
N ALA A 204 10.88 2.76 -16.83
CA ALA A 204 11.73 3.09 -15.70
C ALA A 204 11.45 2.11 -14.55
N VAL A 205 12.39 1.20 -14.28
CA VAL A 205 12.21 0.15 -13.26
C VAL A 205 12.86 0.56 -11.95
N MET A 206 12.11 0.45 -10.86
CA MET A 206 12.60 0.57 -9.50
C MET A 206 13.13 -0.78 -9.02
N GLY A 207 14.43 -0.86 -8.74
CA GLY A 207 15.06 -2.04 -8.15
C GLY A 207 15.12 -2.00 -6.63
N GLY A 208 15.84 -2.97 -6.05
CA GLY A 208 16.01 -3.10 -4.60
C GLY A 208 14.94 -3.96 -3.92
N ASP A 209 14.38 -4.93 -4.65
CA ASP A 209 13.37 -5.88 -4.18
C ASP A 209 13.67 -6.43 -2.78
N ASP A 210 14.95 -6.75 -2.51
CA ASP A 210 15.46 -7.27 -1.25
C ASP A 210 15.11 -6.40 -0.03
N LYS A 211 15.05 -5.08 -0.22
CA LYS A 211 14.72 -4.12 0.85
C LYS A 211 13.24 -4.11 1.21
N PHE A 212 12.40 -4.50 0.26
CA PHE A 212 10.95 -4.39 0.37
C PHE A 212 10.28 -5.73 0.68
N ILE A 213 10.98 -6.86 0.58
CA ILE A 213 10.43 -8.18 0.93
C ILE A 213 9.94 -8.17 2.39
N THR A 214 8.78 -8.78 2.60
CA THR A 214 8.20 -9.04 3.93
C THR A 214 7.69 -10.47 4.00
N SER A 215 7.66 -11.06 5.20
CA SER A 215 7.28 -12.46 5.38
C SER A 215 5.79 -12.73 5.13
N SER A 216 4.91 -11.75 5.36
CA SER A 216 3.47 -11.88 5.15
C SER A 216 2.83 -10.53 4.83
N VAL A 217 1.56 -10.54 4.40
CA VAL A 217 0.82 -9.31 4.09
C VAL A 217 0.59 -8.42 5.33
N PHE A 218 0.73 -8.96 6.54
CA PHE A 218 0.60 -8.21 7.80
C PHE A 218 1.91 -8.14 8.60
N ALA A 219 3.02 -8.63 8.06
CA ALA A 219 4.29 -8.54 8.74
C ALA A 219 4.87 -7.12 8.66
N LYS A 220 5.69 -6.77 9.65
CA LYS A 220 6.30 -5.44 9.82
C LYS A 220 7.83 -5.53 9.67
N ASP A 221 8.31 -6.50 8.89
CA ASP A 221 9.68 -7.01 8.92
C ASP A 221 10.50 -6.71 7.67
N CYS A 222 10.02 -5.83 6.78
CA CYS A 222 10.83 -5.36 5.67
C CYS A 222 12.00 -4.50 6.16
N ALA A 223 13.10 -4.47 5.41
CA ALA A 223 14.31 -3.76 5.81
C ALA A 223 14.11 -2.24 5.96
N VAL A 224 13.07 -1.70 5.32
CA VAL A 224 12.70 -0.28 5.36
C VAL A 224 11.54 0.02 6.31
N ALA A 225 11.15 -0.92 7.17
CA ALA A 225 10.05 -0.74 8.09
C ALA A 225 10.26 0.47 9.00
N ARG A 226 9.23 1.29 9.10
CA ARG A 226 9.10 2.49 9.96
C ARG A 226 7.90 2.40 10.90
N PHE A 227 7.09 1.36 10.77
CA PHE A 227 5.82 1.23 11.48
C PHE A 227 6.03 0.89 12.94
N THR A 228 5.57 1.79 13.80
CA THR A 228 5.57 1.61 15.25
C THR A 228 4.15 1.43 15.79
N GLY A 229 3.12 1.69 14.99
CA GLY A 229 1.72 1.67 15.43
C GLY A 229 1.33 2.85 16.32
N SER A 230 2.25 3.78 16.58
CA SER A 230 1.94 5.01 17.30
C SER A 230 1.34 6.01 16.31
N THR A 231 0.07 6.37 16.49
CA THR A 231 -0.39 7.69 16.05
C THR A 231 0.54 8.69 16.72
N GLY A 232 1.30 9.45 15.94
CA GLY A 232 2.25 10.40 16.49
C GLY A 232 1.55 11.37 17.44
N SER A 233 1.48 11.03 18.73
CA SER A 233 1.58 12.03 19.75
C SER A 233 2.94 12.64 19.46
N ARG A 234 2.95 13.85 18.89
CA ARG A 234 4.03 14.78 19.15
C ARG A 234 4.06 14.94 20.67
N SER A 235 4.66 13.97 21.36
CA SER A 235 5.30 14.27 22.62
C SER A 235 6.33 15.31 22.20
N SER A 236 6.00 16.58 22.41
CA SER A 236 7.03 17.50 22.84
C SER A 236 7.77 16.72 23.91
N SER A 237 8.97 16.26 23.59
CA SER A 237 9.98 16.04 24.61
C SER A 237 10.25 17.43 25.18
N GLU A 238 9.31 17.92 26.00
CA GLU A 238 9.61 18.84 27.07
C GLU A 238 10.75 18.19 27.82
N TYR A 239 11.82 18.96 28.00
CA TYR A 239 13.02 18.59 28.73
C TYR A 239 12.65 18.10 30.14
N ALA A 240 12.28 16.84 30.28
CA ALA A 240 12.03 16.20 31.56
C ALA A 240 13.29 15.43 31.98
N SER A 241 14.37 16.18 32.15
CA SER A 241 15.48 15.79 33.03
C SER A 241 16.21 17.03 33.53
N LEU A 242 15.49 17.90 34.26
CA LEU A 242 16.09 18.89 35.15
C LEU A 242 15.91 18.37 36.59
N SER A 243 16.92 17.68 37.09
CA SER A 243 17.04 17.38 38.53
C SER A 243 17.58 18.62 39.24
N CYS A 244 16.70 19.42 39.83
CA CYS A 244 17.11 20.50 40.73
C CYS A 244 17.48 19.91 42.09
N GLY A 245 18.78 19.77 42.36
CA GLY A 245 19.31 19.56 43.70
C GLY A 245 19.58 20.90 44.37
N SER A 246 18.94 21.17 45.51
CA SER A 246 19.20 22.37 46.31
C SER A 246 20.54 22.23 47.04
N GLY A 247 21.58 22.90 46.53
CA GLY A 247 22.83 23.12 47.26
C GLY A 247 22.68 24.31 48.21
N ILE A 248 22.81 24.06 49.50
CA ILE A 248 23.13 25.10 50.49
C ILE A 248 24.62 25.38 50.33
N ASP A 249 24.96 26.33 49.44
CA ASP A 249 26.02 27.34 49.60
C ASP A 249 26.42 27.94 48.25
N GLY A 250 26.27 29.27 48.13
CA GLY A 250 27.21 30.12 47.40
C GLY A 250 27.14 30.20 45.87
N ARG A 251 26.69 31.37 45.40
CA ARG A 251 27.03 32.09 44.14
C ARG A 251 26.41 31.61 42.82
N GLY A 252 25.22 32.17 42.54
CA GLY A 252 24.87 32.88 41.29
C GLY A 252 24.76 32.08 39.99
N VAL A 253 23.57 32.07 39.40
CA VAL A 253 23.34 31.64 38.01
C VAL A 253 22.84 32.84 37.21
N VAL A 254 23.60 33.24 36.19
CA VAL A 254 23.19 34.24 35.19
C VAL A 254 22.72 33.49 33.94
N CYS A 255 21.46 33.67 33.56
CA CYS A 255 20.93 33.22 32.27
C CYS A 255 20.82 34.42 31.34
N LYS A 256 21.52 34.41 30.20
CA LYS A 256 21.24 35.32 29.08
C LYS A 256 20.36 34.60 28.05
N LYS A 257 19.49 35.39 27.42
CA LYS A 257 18.73 35.01 26.22
C LYS A 257 19.67 34.74 25.04
#